data_AF-A0A973R0L4-F1
#
_entry.id   AF-A0A973R0L4-F1
#
_cell.length_a   1.000
_cell.length_b   1.000
_cell.length_c   1.000
_cell.angle_alpha   90.00
_cell.angle_beta   90.00
_cell.angle_gamma   90.00
#
_symmetry.space_group_name_H-M   'P 1'
#
loop_
_entity.id
_entity.type
_entity.pdbx_description
1 polymer ?
#
loop_
_entity_poly.entity_id
_entity_poly.type
_entity_poly.pdbx_seq_one_letter_code
_entity_poly.pdbx_strand_id
1 'polypeptide(L)' 'MAVTRSEIADTIADTSLPADRSDLLAAATTAGARPEVITLLETLPARTFGTLRDLWPYLRHVPID' A
#
# COMPACT_ATOMS: atom_id res chain seq x y z
N MET A 1 8.60 0.17 -15.37
CA MET A 1 8.81 -1.02 -14.51
C MET A 1 7.54 -1.26 -13.72
N ALA A 2 7.19 -2.52 -13.48
CA ALA A 2 6.02 -2.87 -12.66
C ALA A 2 6.27 -2.49 -11.18
N VAL A 3 5.25 -2.03 -10.47
CA VAL A 3 5.32 -1.80 -9.02
C VAL A 3 5.49 -3.13 -8.30
N THR A 4 6.36 -3.19 -7.30
CA THR A 4 6.61 -4.40 -6.50
C THR A 4 6.03 -4.30 -5.10
N ARG A 5 5.85 -5.44 -4.41
CA ARG A 5 5.39 -5.42 -3.01
C ARG A 5 6.37 -4.73 -2.08
N SER A 6 7.67 -4.83 -2.35
CA SER A 6 8.73 -4.16 -1.59
C SER A 6 8.61 -2.64 -1.75
N GLU A 7 8.42 -2.15 -2.98
CA GLU A 7 8.19 -0.71 -3.25
C GLU A 7 6.95 -0.18 -2.51
N ILE A 8 5.85 -0.94 -2.51
CA ILE A 8 4.65 -0.56 -1.75
C ILE A 8 4.96 -0.53 -0.26
N ALA A 9 5.60 -1.57 0.28
CA ALA A 9 5.93 -1.67 1.70
C ALA A 9 6.82 -0.52 2.17
N ASP A 10 7.85 -0.17 1.38
CA ASP A 10 8.76 0.93 1.67
C ASP A 10 8.03 2.28 1.65
N THR A 11 7.12 2.47 0.68
CA THR A 11 6.32 3.70 0.54
C THR A 11 5.46 3.98 1.76
N ILE A 12 4.87 2.95 2.37
CA ILE A 12 3.97 3.09 3.52
C ILE A 12 4.62 2.65 4.84
N ALA A 13 5.93 2.43 4.86
CA ALA A 13 6.67 1.91 6.02
C ALA A 13 6.51 2.80 7.27
N ASP A 14 6.41 4.11 7.06
CA ASP A 14 6.25 5.11 8.12
C ASP A 14 4.79 5.24 8.62
N THR A 15 3.85 4.51 8.03
CA THR A 15 2.45 4.54 8.47
C THR A 15 2.29 3.82 9.79
N SER A 16 1.77 4.51 10.80
CA SER A 16 1.40 3.88 12.07
C SER A 16 0.21 2.95 11.85
N LEU A 17 0.44 1.64 11.88
CA LEU A 17 -0.60 0.63 11.88
C LEU A 17 -1.17 0.43 13.30
N PRO A 18 -2.47 0.13 13.45
CA PRO A 18 -3.46 -0.17 12.42
C PRO A 18 -3.92 1.08 11.64
N ALA A 19 -4.06 0.96 10.33
CA ALA A 19 -4.41 2.07 9.43
C ALA A 19 -5.50 1.63 8.44
N ASP A 20 -6.38 2.55 8.04
CA ASP A 20 -7.36 2.27 6.98
C ASP A 20 -6.82 2.61 5.58
N ARG A 21 -7.62 2.33 4.54
CA ARG A 21 -7.22 2.63 3.15
C ARG A 21 -6.87 4.10 2.93
N SER A 22 -7.62 5.02 3.56
CA SER A 22 -7.42 6.46 3.40
C SER A 22 -6.12 6.90 4.04
N ASP A 23 -5.79 6.36 5.21
CA ASP A 23 -4.50 6.59 5.89
C ASP A 23 -3.33 6.10 5.02
N LEU A 24 -3.44 4.91 4.43
CA LEU A 24 -2.43 4.35 3.53
C LEU A 24 -2.24 5.19 2.26
N LEU A 25 -3.33 5.68 1.67
CA LEU A 25 -3.28 6.58 0.51
C LEU A 25 -2.65 7.92 0.86
N ALA A 26 -2.96 8.47 2.03
CA ALA A 26 -2.37 9.72 2.52
C ALA A 26 -0.86 9.56 2.76
N ALA A 27 -0.44 8.45 3.37
CA ALA A 27 0.97 8.14 3.59
C ALA A 27 1.73 8.00 2.25
N ALA A 28 1.20 7.21 1.31
CA ALA A 28 1.81 7.06 0.00
C ALA A 28 1.88 8.38 -0.78
N THR A 29 0.85 9.22 -0.70
CA THR A 29 0.86 10.55 -1.32
C THR A 29 1.92 11.45 -0.70
N THR A 30 2.04 11.43 0.64
CA THR A 30 3.03 12.23 1.37
C THR A 30 4.46 11.78 1.06
N ALA A 31 4.67 10.48 0.87
CA ALA A 31 5.95 9.90 0.46
C ALA A 31 6.31 10.18 -1.01
N GLY A 32 5.42 10.79 -1.80
CA GLY A 32 5.64 11.03 -3.23
C GLY A 32 5.61 9.74 -4.06
N ALA A 33 4.79 8.77 -3.65
CA ALA A 33 4.66 7.50 -4.34
C ALA A 33 4.26 7.67 -5.81
N ARG A 34 4.69 6.70 -6.62
CA ARG A 34 4.28 6.65 -8.02
C ARG A 34 2.76 6.50 -8.14
N PRO A 35 2.14 7.08 -9.19
CA PRO A 35 0.70 6.96 -9.41
C PRO A 35 0.21 5.50 -9.42
N GLU A 36 1.02 4.58 -9.92
CA GLU A 36 0.68 3.16 -9.95
C GLU A 36 0.58 2.54 -8.54
N VAL A 37 1.38 2.98 -7.57
CA VAL A 37 1.26 2.57 -6.16
C VAL A 37 -0.07 3.07 -5.58
N ILE A 38 -0.41 4.33 -5.85
CA ILE A 38 -1.68 4.93 -5.41
C ILE A 38 -2.87 4.16 -5.98
N THR A 39 -2.87 3.90 -7.30
CA THR A 39 -3.93 3.11 -7.95
C THR A 39 -4.07 1.72 -7.34
N LEU A 40 -2.98 1.06 -6.95
CA LEU A 40 -3.04 -0.24 -6.26
C LEU A 40 -3.67 -0.12 -4.87
N LEU A 41 -3.27 0.88 -4.08
CA LEU A 41 -3.84 1.13 -2.75
C LEU A 41 -5.33 1.51 -2.81
N GLU A 42 -5.79 2.16 -3.87
CA GLU A 42 -7.21 2.47 -4.09
C GLU A 42 -8.07 1.21 -4.24
N THR A 43 -7.51 0.13 -4.79
CA THR A 43 -8.22 -1.17 -4.94
C THR A 43 -8.45 -1.90 -3.62
N LEU A 44 -7.80 -1.46 -2.54
CA LEU A 44 -7.98 -2.07 -1.23
C LEU A 44 -9.42 -1.88 -0.73
N PRO A 45 -9.97 -2.85 0.02
CA PRO A 45 -11.26 -2.67 0.67
C PRO A 45 -11.21 -1.57 1.74
N ALA A 46 -12.35 -0.92 1.98
CA ALA A 46 -12.53 0.05 3.06
C ALA A 46 -12.60 -0.67 4.42
N ARG A 47 -11.44 -1.05 4.94
CA ARG A 47 -11.24 -1.66 6.26
C ARG A 47 -9.92 -1.20 6.85
N THR A 48 -9.75 -1.49 8.14
CA THR A 48 -8.48 -1.32 8.82
C THR A 48 -7.57 -2.53 8.57
N PHE A 49 -6.29 -2.25 8.33
CA PHE A 49 -5.21 -3.22 8.18
C PHE A 49 -4.34 -3.14 9.43
N GLY A 50 -4.14 -4.27 10.11
CA GLY A 50 -3.31 -4.32 11.32
C GLY A 50 -1.84 -4.48 11.01
N THR A 51 -1.52 -5.12 9.88
CA THR A 51 -0.14 -5.32 9.42
C THR A 51 -0.02 -5.12 7.91
N LEU A 52 1.18 -4.83 7.42
CA LEU A 52 1.45 -4.80 5.97
C LEU A 52 1.10 -6.11 5.27
N ARG A 53 1.19 -7.24 5.98
CA ARG A 53 0.82 -8.56 5.44
C ARG A 53 -0.65 -8.68 5.11
N ASP A 54 -1.51 -7.88 5.74
CA ASP A 54 -2.95 -7.88 5.49
C ASP A 54 -3.30 -7.29 4.12
N LEU A 55 -2.37 -6.55 3.49
CA LEU A 55 -2.53 -5.94 2.16
C LEU A 55 -2.35 -6.97 1.04
N TRP A 56 -1.41 -7.90 1.20
CA TRP A 56 -0.98 -8.82 0.16
C TRP A 56 -2.06 -9.77 -0.40
N PRO A 57 -3.06 -10.22 0.38
CA PRO A 57 -4.21 -10.96 -0.17
C PRO A 57 -4.97 -10.18 -1.26
N TYR A 58 -5.05 -8.85 -1.14
CA TYR A 58 -5.74 -7.97 -2.10
C TYR A 58 -4.83 -7.57 -3.27
N LEU A 59 -3.52 -7.52 -3.02
CA LEU A 59 -2.49 -7.17 -4.01
C LEU A 59 -1.76 -8.41 -4.55
N ARG A 60 -2.43 -9.56 -4.65
CA ARG A 60 -1.80 -10.83 -5.03
C ARG A 60 -1.12 -10.81 -6.41
N HIS A 61 -1.60 -9.95 -7.30
CA HIS A 61 -1.11 -9.76 -8.67
C HIS A 61 0.15 -8.88 -8.73
N VAL A 62 0.49 -8.19 -7.64
CA VAL A 62 1.70 -7.39 -7.54
C VAL A 62 2.90 -8.32 -7.34
N PRO A 63 3.94 -8.23 -8.20
CA PRO A 63 5.13 -9.05 -8.12
C PRO A 63 5.89 -8.82 -6.80
N ILE A 64 6.55 -9.89 -6.35
CA ILE A 64 7.55 -9.82 -5.29
C ILE A 64 8.88 -9.49 -5.98
N ASP A 65 9.59 -8.49 -5.49
CA ASP A 65 10.96 -8.16 -5.92
C ASP A 65 11.97 -9.06 -5.21
#